data_AF-F1L810-F1
#
_entry.id   AF-F1L810-F1
#
_cell.length_a   1.000
_cell.length_b   1.000
_cell.length_c   1.000
_cell.angle_alpha   90.00
_cell.angle_beta   90.00
_cell.angle_gamma   90.00
#
_symmetry.space_group_name_H-M   'P 1'
#
loop_
_entity.id
_entity.type
_entity.pdbx_description
1 polymer ?
#
loop_
_entity_poly.entity_id
_entity_poly.type
_entity_poly.pdbx_seq_one_letter_code
_entity_poly.pdbx_strand_id
1 'polypeptide(L)'
;MDNQYRCEKCNLTLDSFKYVLLLSMELSDFSGSHWVTVFEEKATKLLGKTAAELGDLLESNRLDEYNDVFSAVRFREYTFRIRAKSEFYNDTERIKWSVFELNNVDYDKYVEELTKAVTKLEQL
;
A
#
# COMPACT_ATOMS: atom_id res chain seq x y z
N MET A 1 -12.03 30.72 16.20
CA MET A 1 -10.97 30.32 15.26
C MET A 1 -10.64 28.84 15.41
N ASP A 2 -11.59 28.01 15.89
CA ASP A 2 -11.28 26.67 16.43
C ASP A 2 -11.78 25.50 15.56
N ASN A 3 -12.00 25.72 14.27
CA ASN A 3 -12.52 24.66 13.40
C ASN A 3 -12.03 24.77 11.94
N GLN A 4 -10.78 25.20 11.75
CA GLN A 4 -10.16 25.32 10.44
C GLN A 4 -8.89 24.44 10.35
N TYR A 5 -8.59 23.96 9.16
CA TYR A 5 -7.43 23.12 8.86
C TYR A 5 -6.30 23.95 8.31
N ARG A 6 -5.12 23.88 8.92
CA ARG A 6 -3.93 24.61 8.48
C ARG A 6 -2.92 23.70 7.80
N CYS A 7 -2.48 24.09 6.61
CA CYS A 7 -1.37 23.47 5.90
C CYS A 7 -0.12 24.35 6.05
N GLU A 8 0.84 23.93 6.89
CA GLU A 8 2.11 24.67 7.10
C GLU A 8 2.91 24.84 5.81
N LYS A 9 2.95 23.80 4.97
CA LYS A 9 3.74 23.79 3.73
C LYS A 9 3.29 24.89 2.75
N CYS A 10 1.98 25.11 2.64
CA CYS A 10 1.41 26.12 1.75
C CYS A 10 1.12 27.45 2.47
N ASN A 11 1.23 27.46 3.80
CA ASN A 11 0.79 28.54 4.68
C ASN A 11 -0.67 28.99 4.42
N LEU A 12 -1.58 28.01 4.30
CA LEU A 12 -3.00 28.23 4.05
C LEU A 12 -3.85 27.68 5.20
N THR A 13 -4.95 28.36 5.49
CA THR A 13 -5.98 27.93 6.43
C THR A 13 -7.29 27.76 5.67
N LEU A 14 -7.92 26.59 5.76
CA LEU A 14 -9.10 26.20 4.99
C LEU A 14 -10.21 25.73 5.93
N ASP A 15 -11.46 25.91 5.51
CA ASP A 15 -12.63 25.42 6.25
C ASP A 15 -12.92 23.93 5.99
N SER A 16 -12.17 23.31 5.07
CA SER A 16 -12.33 21.91 4.69
C SER A 16 -10.98 21.21 4.57
N PHE A 17 -11.04 19.89 4.51
CA PHE A 17 -9.88 19.03 4.35
C PHE A 17 -10.14 17.96 3.28
N LYS A 18 -9.10 17.21 2.96
CA LYS A 18 -9.14 16.06 2.07
C LYS A 18 -8.52 14.87 2.79
N TYR A 19 -9.19 13.72 2.75
CA TYR A 19 -8.57 12.46 3.14
C TYR A 19 -7.47 12.05 2.15
N VAL A 20 -6.40 11.45 2.69
CA VAL A 20 -5.31 10.87 1.92
C VAL A 20 -4.95 9.52 2.54
N LEU A 21 -4.94 8.47 1.72
CA LEU A 21 -4.54 7.14 2.08
C LEU A 21 -3.01 7.05 2.19
N LEU A 22 -2.61 6.56 3.35
CA LEU A 22 -1.26 6.07 3.63
C LEU A 22 -1.42 4.67 4.21
N LEU A 23 -1.55 3.68 3.33
CA LEU A 23 -1.84 2.31 3.71
C LEU A 23 -0.55 1.62 4.17
N SER A 24 -0.58 0.99 5.34
CA SER A 24 0.45 0.08 5.82
C SER A 24 -0.09 -1.35 5.72
N MET A 25 0.65 -2.23 5.05
CA MET A 25 0.26 -3.63 4.90
C MET A 25 1.47 -4.55 4.94
N GLU A 26 1.24 -5.80 5.34
CA GLU A 26 2.23 -6.85 5.31
C GLU A 26 2.11 -7.63 4.00
N LEU A 27 3.22 -7.70 3.26
CA LEU A 27 3.38 -8.57 2.11
C LEU A 27 4.09 -9.84 2.55
N SER A 28 3.65 -10.99 2.05
CA SER A 28 4.26 -12.28 2.35
C SER A 28 4.45 -13.09 1.07
N ASP A 29 5.57 -13.79 0.99
CA ASP A 29 5.87 -14.81 -0.01
C ASP A 29 6.55 -16.02 0.67
N PHE A 30 7.07 -16.95 -0.13
CA PHE A 30 7.73 -18.15 0.40
C PHE A 30 9.01 -17.84 1.21
N SER A 31 9.59 -16.65 1.06
CA SER A 31 10.84 -16.24 1.72
C SER A 31 10.61 -15.52 3.05
N GLY A 32 9.40 -15.03 3.31
CA GLY A 32 9.06 -14.35 4.55
C GLY A 32 8.04 -13.24 4.33
N SER A 33 8.06 -12.25 5.22
CA SER A 33 7.16 -11.11 5.16
C SER A 33 7.84 -9.76 5.36
N HIS A 34 7.26 -8.72 4.77
CA HIS A 34 7.72 -7.34 4.90
C HIS A 34 6.54 -6.36 5.05
N TRP A 35 6.68 -5.44 6.00
CA TRP A 35 5.79 -4.29 6.10
C TRP A 35 6.13 -3.25 5.05
N VAL A 36 5.13 -2.86 4.26
CA VAL A 36 5.27 -1.87 3.19
C VAL A 36 4.29 -0.72 3.34
N THR A 37 4.71 0.45 2.88
CA THR A 37 3.85 1.62 2.71
C THR A 37 3.32 1.69 1.28
N VAL A 38 2.00 1.87 1.14
CA VAL A 38 1.31 2.08 -0.14
C VAL A 38 0.67 3.47 -0.12
N PHE A 39 1.11 4.34 -1.03
CA PHE A 39 0.60 5.71 -1.14
C PHE A 39 -0.72 5.76 -1.93
N GLU A 40 -1.50 6.82 -1.69
CA GLU A 40 -2.81 7.16 -2.28
C GLU A 40 -3.14 6.46 -3.60
N GLU A 41 -2.41 6.77 -4.68
CA GLU A 41 -2.76 6.28 -6.02
C GLU A 41 -2.79 4.74 -6.08
N LYS A 42 -1.84 4.07 -5.44
CA LYS A 42 -1.75 2.60 -5.46
C LYS A 42 -2.66 1.97 -4.41
N ALA A 43 -2.89 2.66 -3.29
CA ALA A 43 -3.83 2.23 -2.26
C ALA A 43 -5.26 2.26 -2.80
N THR A 44 -5.66 3.34 -3.48
CA THR A 44 -6.98 3.46 -4.14
C THR A 44 -7.14 2.41 -5.24
N LYS A 45 -6.11 2.16 -6.05
CA LYS A 45 -6.12 1.07 -7.05
C LYS A 45 -6.33 -0.30 -6.40
N LEU A 46 -5.66 -0.57 -5.28
CA LEU A 46 -5.74 -1.84 -4.56
C LEU A 46 -7.12 -2.04 -3.91
N LEU A 47 -7.57 -1.04 -3.14
CA LEU A 47 -8.79 -1.11 -2.34
C LEU A 47 -10.07 -0.92 -3.16
N GLY A 48 -9.96 -0.35 -4.37
CA GLY A 48 -11.13 -0.04 -5.20
C GLY A 48 -12.04 1.05 -4.63
N LYS A 49 -11.54 1.82 -3.65
CA LYS A 49 -12.21 2.98 -3.04
C LYS A 49 -11.23 4.11 -2.84
N THR A 50 -11.71 5.33 -3.02
CA THR A 50 -10.96 6.55 -2.75
C THR A 50 -10.86 6.82 -1.24
N ALA A 51 -9.91 7.67 -0.85
CA ALA A 51 -9.76 8.12 0.53
C ALA A 51 -11.03 8.80 1.08
N ALA A 52 -11.75 9.55 0.23
CA ALA A 52 -12.98 10.25 0.60
C ALA A 52 -14.10 9.26 0.92
N GLU A 53 -14.34 8.27 0.04
CA GLU A 53 -15.37 7.24 0.27
C GLU A 53 -15.10 6.42 1.54
N LEU A 54 -13.84 6.12 1.84
CA LEU A 54 -13.46 5.44 3.08
C LEU A 54 -13.65 6.33 4.31
N GLY A 55 -13.36 7.63 4.19
CA GLY A 55 -13.65 8.61 5.22
C GLY A 55 -15.14 8.71 5.53
N ASP A 56 -15.98 8.78 4.50
CA ASP A 56 -17.44 8.86 4.64
C ASP A 56 -18.02 7.62 5.34
N LEU A 57 -17.51 6.42 5.03
CA LEU A 57 -17.89 5.19 5.71
C LEU A 57 -17.54 5.22 7.19
N LEU A 58 -16.36 5.76 7.54
CA LEU A 58 -15.91 5.90 8.92
C LEU A 58 -16.77 6.91 9.69
N GLU A 59 -17.01 8.09 9.12
CA GLU A 59 -17.82 9.15 9.74
C GLU A 59 -19.29 8.74 9.90
N SER A 60 -19.82 7.96 8.94
CA SER A 60 -21.19 7.43 9.00
C SER A 60 -21.34 6.19 9.89
N ASN A 61 -20.27 5.79 10.60
CA ASN A 61 -20.23 4.59 11.46
C ASN A 61 -20.61 3.29 10.73
N ARG A 62 -20.33 3.19 9.42
CA ARG A 62 -20.55 2.00 8.57
C ARG A 62 -19.31 1.10 8.61
N LEU A 63 -18.94 0.67 9.81
CA LEU A 63 -17.67 -0.01 10.07
C LEU A 63 -17.55 -1.37 9.37
N ASP A 64 -18.66 -2.09 9.19
CA ASP A 64 -18.65 -3.38 8.49
C ASP A 64 -18.21 -3.20 7.03
N GLU A 65 -18.84 -2.26 6.31
CA GLU A 65 -18.47 -1.95 4.93
C GLU A 65 -17.06 -1.38 4.80
N TYR A 66 -16.62 -0.58 5.78
CA TYR A 66 -15.24 -0.12 5.86
C TYR A 66 -14.27 -1.31 5.94
N ASN A 67 -14.53 -2.26 6.85
CA ASN A 67 -13.69 -3.44 7.05
C ASN A 67 -13.72 -4.42 5.88
N ASP A 68 -14.86 -4.52 5.17
CA ASP A 68 -15.01 -5.37 4.00
C ASP A 68 -14.08 -4.95 2.87
N VAL A 69 -13.80 -3.65 2.72
CA VAL A 69 -12.88 -3.12 1.70
C VAL A 69 -11.46 -3.68 1.91
N PHE A 70 -10.98 -3.70 3.15
CA PHE A 70 -9.67 -4.25 3.47
C PHE A 70 -9.67 -5.78 3.41
N SER A 71 -10.76 -6.42 3.83
CA SER A 71 -10.89 -7.87 3.79
C SER A 71 -10.93 -8.38 2.36
N ALA A 72 -11.51 -7.63 1.43
CA ALA A 72 -11.58 -7.98 0.02
C ALA A 72 -10.19 -8.13 -0.62
N VAL A 73 -9.16 -7.42 -0.16
CA VAL A 73 -7.80 -7.47 -0.72
C VAL A 73 -6.85 -8.39 0.04
N ARG A 74 -7.25 -8.90 1.21
CA ARG A 74 -6.44 -9.86 1.98
C ARG A 74 -6.30 -11.18 1.24
N PHE A 75 -5.14 -11.82 1.41
CA PHE A 75 -4.83 -13.14 0.84
C PHE A 75 -5.06 -13.23 -0.68
N ARG A 76 -4.83 -12.12 -1.39
CA ARG A 76 -4.79 -12.08 -2.85
C ARG A 76 -3.37 -11.88 -3.34
N GLU A 77 -3.10 -12.44 -4.51
CA GLU A 77 -1.78 -12.39 -5.13
C GLU A 77 -1.70 -11.19 -6.09
N TYR A 78 -0.58 -10.48 -6.03
CA TYR A 78 -0.29 -9.36 -6.90
C TYR A 78 1.20 -9.34 -7.23
N THR A 79 1.54 -8.70 -8.35
CA THR A 79 2.93 -8.35 -8.65
C THR A 79 3.19 -6.93 -8.14
N PHE A 80 4.05 -6.82 -7.13
CA PHE A 80 4.48 -5.55 -6.56
C PHE A 80 5.88 -5.16 -7.06
N ARG A 81 6.05 -3.89 -7.45
CA ARG A 81 7.38 -3.28 -7.56
C ARG A 81 7.65 -2.50 -6.29
N ILE A 82 8.58 -2.99 -5.48
CA ILE A 82 8.91 -2.41 -4.17
C ILE A 82 10.20 -1.60 -4.26
N ARG A 83 10.22 -0.42 -3.65
CA ARG A 83 11.42 0.37 -3.42
C ARG A 83 11.82 0.26 -1.95
N ALA A 84 13.03 -0.24 -1.71
CA ALA A 84 13.68 -0.23 -0.41
C ALA A 84 14.63 0.98 -0.33
N LYS A 85 14.52 1.77 0.74
CA LYS A 85 15.40 2.91 0.98
C LYS A 85 15.84 2.92 2.44
N SER A 86 17.15 3.06 2.68
CA SER A 86 17.67 3.30 4.02
C SER A 86 17.36 4.75 4.44
N GLU A 87 16.78 4.90 5.63
CA GLU A 87 16.51 6.18 6.28
C GLU A 87 17.05 6.15 7.71
N PHE A 88 17.70 7.23 8.13
CA PHE A 88 18.16 7.41 9.51
C PHE A 88 17.11 8.21 10.28
N TYR A 89 16.58 7.63 11.36
CA TYR A 89 15.67 8.31 12.28
C TYR A 89 16.21 8.17 13.71
N ASN A 90 16.51 9.29 14.36
CA ASN A 90 17.14 9.34 15.69
C ASN A 90 18.35 8.40 15.80
N ASP A 91 19.31 8.54 14.88
CA ASP A 91 20.53 7.74 14.77
C ASP A 91 20.32 6.22 14.56
N THR A 92 19.08 5.79 14.31
CA THR A 92 18.76 4.40 13.97
C THR A 92 18.54 4.30 12.46
N GLU A 93 19.35 3.48 11.80
CA GLU A 93 19.11 3.10 10.41
C GLU A 93 17.90 2.17 10.32
N ARG A 94 16.94 2.50 9.46
CA ARG A 94 15.78 1.67 9.14
C ARG A 94 15.58 1.61 7.63
N ILE A 95 15.34 0.41 7.12
CA ILE A 95 14.96 0.24 5.72
C ILE A 95 13.46 0.45 5.61
N LYS A 96 13.07 1.44 4.80
CA LYS A 96 11.69 1.72 4.45
C LYS A 96 11.34 1.07 3.13
N TRP A 97 10.30 0.24 3.15
CA TRP A 97 9.76 -0.45 1.98
C TRP A 97 8.50 0.28 1.52
N SER A 98 8.48 0.67 0.24
CA SER A 98 7.35 1.39 -0.34
C SER A 98 6.94 0.75 -1.67
N VAL A 99 5.63 0.60 -1.88
CA VAL A 99 5.10 0.09 -3.13
C VAL A 99 5.13 1.20 -4.17
N PHE A 100 5.91 0.98 -5.23
CA PHE A 100 6.03 1.89 -6.36
C PHE A 100 5.03 1.53 -7.48
N GLU A 101 4.76 0.23 -7.65
CA GLU A 101 3.80 -0.27 -8.63
C GLU A 101 3.08 -1.52 -8.12
N LEU A 102 1.84 -1.71 -8.58
CA LEU A 102 0.95 -2.78 -8.18
C LEU A 102 0.12 -3.22 -9.38
N ASN A 103 0.23 -4.49 -9.75
CA ASN A 103 -0.52 -5.10 -10.85
C ASN A 103 -1.03 -6.49 -10.44
N ASN A 104 -2.02 -7.00 -11.16
CA ASN A 104 -2.41 -8.40 -11.03
C ASN A 104 -1.26 -9.30 -11.49
N VAL A 105 -1.23 -10.53 -10.99
CA VAL A 105 -0.25 -11.52 -11.44
C VAL A 105 -0.49 -11.86 -12.90
N ASP A 106 0.56 -11.74 -13.70
CA ASP A 106 0.62 -12.27 -15.06
C ASP A 106 1.12 -13.71 -14.97
N TYR A 107 0.19 -14.67 -15.01
CA TYR A 107 0.51 -16.09 -14.81
C TYR A 107 1.34 -16.67 -15.95
N ASP A 108 1.13 -16.22 -17.20
CA ASP A 108 1.91 -16.71 -18.35
C ASP A 108 3.38 -16.33 -18.18
N LYS A 109 3.63 -15.05 -17.83
CA LYS A 109 4.98 -14.57 -17.52
C LYS A 109 5.55 -15.25 -16.28
N TYR A 110 4.74 -15.46 -15.25
CA TYR A 110 5.20 -16.07 -14.00
C TYR A 110 5.64 -17.52 -14.19
N VAL A 111 4.89 -18.31 -14.97
CA VAL A 111 5.27 -19.69 -15.33
C VAL A 111 6.58 -19.71 -16.13
N GLU A 112 6.77 -18.78 -17.06
CA GLU A 112 8.02 -18.65 -17.81
C GLU A 112 9.21 -18.41 -16.88
N GLU A 113 9.10 -17.48 -15.94
CA GLU A 113 10.15 -17.16 -14.97
C GLU A 113 10.42 -18.31 -13.99
N LEU A 114 9.37 -18.98 -13.51
CA LEU A 114 9.53 -20.17 -12.65
C LEU A 114 10.23 -21.31 -13.37
N THR A 115 9.88 -21.56 -14.64
CA THR A 115 10.54 -22.61 -15.44
C THR A 115 12.03 -22.32 -15.60
N LYS A 116 12.40 -21.07 -15.92
CA LYS A 116 13.81 -20.64 -15.96
C LYS A 116 14.53 -20.87 -14.63
N ALA A 117 13.88 -20.54 -13.51
CA ALA A 117 14.44 -20.72 -12.18
C ALA A 117 14.67 -22.21 -11.85
N VAL A 118 13.71 -23.08 -12.13
CA VAL A 118 13.81 -24.53 -11.91
C VAL A 118 14.93 -25.14 -12.75
N THR A 119 14.97 -24.86 -14.05
CA THR A 119 16.03 -25.36 -14.95
C THR A 119 17.42 -24.95 -14.48
N LYS A 120 17.58 -23.73 -13.95
CA LYS A 120 18.84 -23.26 -13.39
C LYS A 120 19.23 -24.02 -12.11
N LEU A 121 18.25 -24.37 -11.27
CA LEU A 121 18.49 -25.14 -10.04
C LEU A 121 18.88 -26.60 -10.35
N GLU A 122 18.32 -27.21 -11.39
CA GLU A 122 18.65 -28.59 -11.81
C GLU A 122 20.10 -28.73 -12.34
N GLN A 123 20.74 -27.62 -12.70
CA GLN A 123 22.13 -27.58 -13.17
C GLN A 123 23.16 -27.44 -12.04
N LEU A 124 22.70 -27.23 -10.80
CA LEU A 124 23.54 -27.15 -9.59
C LEU A 124 23.75 -28.55 -8.98
#